data_AF-A0AA40FIN7-F1
#
_entry.id   AF-A0AA40FIN7-F1
#
_cell.length_a   1.000
_cell.length_b   1.000
_cell.length_c   1.000
_cell.angle_alpha   90.00
_cell.angle_beta   90.00
_cell.angle_gamma   90.00
#
_symmetry.space_group_name_H-M   'P 1'
#
loop_
_entity.id
_entity.type
_entity.pdbx_description
1 polymer ?
#
loop_
_entity_poly.entity_id
_entity_poly.type
_entity_poly.pdbx_seq_one_letter_code
_entity_poly.pdbx_strand_id
1 'polypeptide(L)'
;MVEEIINSANKPKNKTTRPRPVYLWNVLDVQKWLRRHCSDYYQLYHEKFLYHDITGRVLLRINENILLRLGIDNEQHRMDIWREIMKLRLKTDMLEIKDIERRNNMNFD
;
A
#
# COMPACT_ATOMS: atom_id res chain seq x y z
N MET A 1 21.96 -51.21 11.67
CA MET A 1 21.57 -50.22 10.65
C MET A 1 20.07 -50.10 10.71
N VAL A 2 19.56 -49.04 11.34
CA VAL A 2 18.14 -48.70 11.31
C VAL A 2 18.11 -47.20 11.00
N GLU A 3 17.71 -46.86 9.78
CA GLU A 3 17.58 -45.47 9.34
C GLU A 3 16.28 -44.90 9.93
N GLU A 4 16.40 -43.94 10.84
CA GLU A 4 15.24 -43.19 11.34
C GLU A 4 14.87 -42.10 10.34
N ILE A 5 13.65 -42.22 9.81
CA ILE A 5 13.04 -41.32 8.85
C ILE A 5 12.70 -40.00 9.55
N ILE A 6 13.42 -38.93 9.21
CA ILE A 6 13.19 -37.58 9.74
C ILE A 6 11.84 -37.05 9.24
N ASN A 7 10.85 -37.07 10.12
CA ASN A 7 9.50 -36.57 9.87
C ASN A 7 9.51 -35.02 9.75
N SER A 8 9.67 -34.51 8.53
CA SER A 8 9.57 -33.07 8.20
C SER A 8 8.12 -32.58 8.18
N ALA A 9 7.44 -32.66 9.33
CA ALA A 9 6.08 -32.17 9.48
C ALA A 9 6.02 -31.09 10.56
N ASN A 10 6.58 -29.91 10.29
CA ASN A 10 6.22 -28.65 10.97
C ASN A 10 6.77 -27.43 10.19
N LYS A 11 6.31 -27.24 8.94
CA LYS A 11 6.38 -25.89 8.34
C LYS A 11 5.20 -25.08 8.89
N PRO A 12 5.44 -23.98 9.62
CA PRO A 12 4.36 -23.12 10.04
C PRO A 12 3.65 -22.60 8.78
N LYS A 13 2.35 -22.91 8.66
CA LYS A 13 1.49 -22.33 7.64
C LYS A 13 1.62 -20.80 7.76
N ASN A 14 2.14 -20.15 6.72
CA ASN A 14 2.21 -18.69 6.65
C ASN A 14 0.81 -18.14 6.91
N LYS A 15 0.55 -17.68 8.13
CA LYS A 15 -0.62 -16.85 8.43
C LYS A 15 -0.51 -15.70 7.45
N THR A 16 -1.45 -15.59 6.51
CA THR A 16 -1.52 -14.47 5.58
C THR A 16 -1.62 -13.20 6.41
N THR A 17 -0.48 -12.56 6.64
CA THR A 17 -0.39 -11.33 7.43
C THR A 17 -1.25 -10.30 6.73
N ARG A 18 -2.28 -9.83 7.45
CA ARG A 18 -3.21 -8.81 6.98
C ARG A 18 -2.40 -7.63 6.40
N PRO A 19 -2.75 -7.11 5.22
CA PRO A 19 -2.05 -5.93 4.67
C PRO A 19 -2.09 -4.78 5.68
N ARG A 20 -0.92 -4.17 5.92
CA ARG A 20 -0.82 -3.01 6.81
C ARG A 20 -1.69 -1.87 6.26
N PRO A 21 -2.59 -1.27 7.05
CA PRO A 21 -3.41 -0.14 6.61
C PRO A 21 -2.58 1.03 6.09
N VAL A 22 -3.07 1.71 5.06
CA VAL A 22 -2.32 2.79 4.37
C VAL A 22 -2.03 3.96 5.31
N TYR A 23 -2.94 4.32 6.23
CA TYR A 23 -2.70 5.41 7.19
C TYR A 23 -1.54 5.15 8.18
N LEU A 24 -1.01 3.93 8.22
CA LEU A 24 0.17 3.53 8.99
C LEU A 24 1.45 3.44 8.13
N TRP A 25 1.36 3.62 6.82
CA TRP A 25 2.51 3.55 5.93
C TRP A 25 3.48 4.71 6.20
N ASN A 26 4.75 4.36 6.38
CA ASN A 26 5.83 5.34 6.38
C ASN A 26 6.25 5.66 4.93
N VAL A 27 7.25 6.52 4.76
CA VAL A 27 7.75 6.88 3.42
C VAL A 27 8.25 5.67 2.64
N LEU A 28 8.93 4.71 3.27
CA LEU A 28 9.43 3.52 2.58
C LEU A 28 8.30 2.64 2.03
N ASP A 29 7.20 2.53 2.78
CA ASP A 29 6.00 1.82 2.32
C ASP A 29 5.37 2.53 1.11
N VAL A 30 5.29 3.87 1.14
CA VAL A 30 4.84 4.68 -0.01
C VAL A 30 5.78 4.52 -1.21
N GLN A 31 7.09 4.46 -1.00
CA GLN A 31 8.07 4.23 -2.06
C GLN A 31 7.89 2.87 -2.73
N LYS A 32 7.63 1.82 -1.94
CA LYS A 32 7.32 0.48 -2.47
C LYS A 32 6.03 0.48 -3.27
N TRP A 33 4.99 1.17 -2.78
CA TRP A 33 3.73 1.32 -3.50
C TRP A 33 3.93 2.06 -4.82
N LEU A 34 4.62 3.21 -4.81
CA LEU A 34 4.90 4.02 -6.00
C LEU A 34 5.68 3.21 -7.04
N ARG A 35 6.71 2.46 -6.62
CA ARG A 35 7.49 1.59 -7.51
C ARG A 35 6.64 0.51 -8.17
N ARG A 36 5.68 -0.05 -7.43
CA ARG A 36 4.83 -1.15 -7.91
C ARG A 36 3.70 -0.70 -8.81
N HIS A 37 3.08 0.44 -8.48
CA HIS A 37 1.84 0.89 -9.12
C HIS A 37 2.05 2.00 -10.14
N CYS A 38 3.12 2.78 -9.98
CA CYS A 38 3.50 3.85 -10.89
C CYS A 38 4.89 3.58 -11.49
N SER A 39 5.17 2.33 -11.89
CA SER A 39 6.50 1.88 -12.34
C SER A 39 7.10 2.76 -13.44
N ASP A 40 6.27 3.15 -14.40
CA ASP A 40 6.67 3.91 -15.59
C ASP A 40 7.14 5.33 -15.23
N TYR A 41 6.67 5.84 -14.09
CA TYR A 41 6.97 7.18 -13.60
C TYR A 41 7.84 7.17 -12.33
N TYR A 42 8.18 5.99 -11.82
CA TYR A 42 8.90 5.87 -10.55
C TYR A 42 10.24 6.59 -10.61
N GLN A 43 11.06 6.31 -11.64
CA GLN A 43 12.39 6.90 -11.81
C GLN A 43 12.35 8.43 -11.95
N LEU A 44 11.22 9.00 -12.39
CA LEU A 44 11.08 10.45 -12.58
C LEU A 44 10.68 11.17 -11.29
N TYR A 45 9.91 10.53 -10.42
CA TYR A 45 9.22 11.22 -9.32
C TYR A 45 9.48 10.64 -7.93
N HIS A 46 10.16 9.50 -7.80
CA HIS A 46 10.39 8.88 -6.49
C HIS A 46 11.11 9.82 -5.52
N GLU A 47 12.08 10.60 -6.00
CA GLU A 47 12.83 11.57 -5.19
C GLU A 47 11.93 12.70 -4.70
N LYS A 48 10.95 13.16 -5.48
CA LYS A 48 10.00 14.18 -5.03
C LYS A 48 9.15 13.67 -3.87
N PHE A 49 8.71 12.41 -3.93
CA PHE A 49 7.98 11.78 -2.83
C PHE A 49 8.86 11.58 -1.58
N LEU A 50 10.15 11.26 -1.74
CA LEU A 50 11.11 11.17 -0.64
C LEU A 50 11.35 12.54 0.00
N TYR A 51 11.67 13.54 -0.83
CA TYR A 51 12.02 14.89 -0.41
C TYR A 51 10.90 15.56 0.39
N HIS A 52 9.65 15.35 -0.02
CA HIS A 52 8.48 15.88 0.68
C HIS A 52 7.96 14.98 1.82
N ASP A 53 8.70 13.93 2.20
CA ASP A 53 8.36 13.02 3.29
C ASP A 53 6.92 12.45 3.18
N ILE A 54 6.55 12.02 1.97
CA ILE A 54 5.17 11.57 1.70
C ILE A 54 4.90 10.24 2.40
N THR A 55 4.23 10.30 3.55
CA THR A 55 3.70 9.15 4.29
C THR A 55 2.33 8.72 3.77
N GLY A 56 1.83 7.57 4.20
CA GLY A 56 0.51 7.08 3.77
C GLY A 56 -0.65 8.01 4.15
N ARG A 57 -0.55 8.71 5.29
CA ARG A 57 -1.52 9.73 5.68
C ARG A 57 -1.57 10.89 4.70
N VAL A 58 -0.40 11.33 4.21
CA VAL A 58 -0.31 12.40 3.20
C VAL A 58 -0.84 11.87 1.88
N LEU A 59 -0.43 10.67 1.45
CA LEU A 59 -0.87 10.03 0.21
C LEU A 59 -2.41 9.92 0.08
N LEU A 60 -3.10 9.57 1.17
CA LEU A 60 -4.56 9.51 1.23
C LEU A 60 -5.25 10.88 1.12
N ARG A 61 -4.51 11.98 1.22
CA ARG A 61 -5.02 13.37 1.12
C ARG A 61 -4.57 14.10 -0.14
N ILE A 62 -3.57 13.57 -0.87
CA ILE A 62 -3.11 14.16 -2.13
C ILE A 62 -4.30 14.32 -3.11
N ASN A 63 -4.30 15.37 -3.90
CA ASN A 63 -5.18 15.49 -5.06
C ASN A 63 -4.31 15.90 -6.25
N GLU A 64 -4.93 16.08 -7.41
CA GLU A 64 -4.19 16.50 -8.60
C GLU A 64 -3.37 17.79 -8.35
N ASN A 65 -3.99 18.83 -7.77
CA ASN A 65 -3.32 20.09 -7.49
C ASN A 65 -2.10 19.93 -6.56
N ILE A 66 -2.16 19.00 -5.61
CA ILE A 66 -1.03 18.69 -4.74
C ILE A 66 0.09 18.00 -5.53
N LEU A 67 -0.23 17.09 -6.46
CA LEU A 67 0.77 16.48 -7.34
C LEU A 67 1.45 17.51 -8.25
N LEU A 68 0.68 18.48 -8.77
CA LEU A 68 1.25 19.60 -9.52
C LEU A 68 2.22 20.41 -8.66
N ARG A 69 1.83 20.77 -7.44
CA ARG A 69 2.69 21.49 -6.48
C ARG A 69 3.90 20.68 -6.00
N LEU A 70 3.83 19.35 -6.06
CA LEU A 70 4.96 18.45 -5.82
C LEU A 70 6.01 18.52 -6.96
N GLY A 71 5.64 19.12 -8.10
CA GLY A 71 6.48 19.25 -9.29
C GLY A 71 6.27 18.11 -10.30
N ILE A 72 5.04 17.59 -10.42
CA ILE A 72 4.63 16.68 -11.50
C ILE A 72 3.87 17.50 -12.55
N ASP A 73 4.63 18.25 -13.35
CA ASP A 73 4.07 19.25 -14.28
C ASP A 73 3.42 18.62 -15.51
N ASN A 74 3.95 17.48 -15.98
CA ASN A 74 3.35 16.72 -17.08
C ASN A 74 1.96 16.22 -16.67
N GLU A 75 0.93 16.69 -17.37
CA GLU A 75 -0.47 16.41 -17.07
C GLU A 75 -0.81 14.92 -17.18
N GLN A 76 -0.32 14.23 -18.21
CA GLN A 76 -0.58 12.80 -18.38
C GLN A 76 0.00 12.00 -17.21
N HIS A 77 1.26 12.25 -16.85
CA HIS A 77 1.91 11.57 -15.73
C HIS A 77 1.17 11.83 -14.41
N ARG A 78 0.76 13.09 -14.20
CA ARG A 78 0.00 13.50 -13.01
C ARG A 78 -1.35 12.79 -12.94
N MET A 79 -2.06 12.70 -14.06
CA MET A 79 -3.33 11.98 -14.17
C MET A 79 -3.19 10.49 -13.90
N ASP A 80 -2.15 9.84 -14.42
CA ASP A 80 -1.94 8.41 -14.22
C ASP A 80 -1.58 8.09 -12.76
N ILE A 81 -0.70 8.87 -12.15
CA ILE A 81 -0.38 8.74 -10.72
C ILE A 81 -1.64 9.02 -9.88
N TRP A 82 -2.42 10.02 -10.24
CA TRP A 82 -3.66 10.33 -9.54
C TRP A 82 -4.67 9.18 -9.58
N ARG A 83 -4.84 8.53 -10.74
CA ARG A 83 -5.69 7.33 -10.88
C ARG A 83 -5.24 6.20 -9.97
N GLU A 84 -3.93 5.95 -9.85
CA GLU A 84 -3.41 4.93 -8.93
C GLU A 84 -3.69 5.27 -7.46
N ILE A 85 -3.58 6.55 -7.07
CA ILE A 85 -3.96 6.99 -5.71
C ILE A 85 -5.45 6.75 -5.45
N MET A 86 -6.33 7.03 -6.43
CA MET A 86 -7.76 6.75 -6.30
C MET A 86 -8.04 5.25 -6.14
N LYS A 87 -7.38 4.39 -6.92
CA LYS A 87 -7.50 2.93 -6.78
C LYS A 87 -7.06 2.47 -5.39
N LEU A 88 -5.98 3.03 -4.85
CA LEU A 88 -5.50 2.72 -3.50
C LEU A 88 -6.54 3.08 -2.43
N ARG A 89 -7.20 4.23 -2.55
CA ARG A 89 -8.25 4.67 -1.62
C ARG A 89 -9.44 3.73 -1.63
N LEU A 90 -10.00 3.45 -2.80
CA LEU A 90 -11.12 2.51 -2.94
C LEU A 90 -10.80 1.14 -2.34
N LYS A 91 -9.57 0.65 -2.56
CA LYS A 91 -9.11 -0.61 -1.95
C LYS A 91 -9.01 -0.51 -0.42
N THR A 92 -8.55 0.62 0.10
CA THR A 92 -8.44 0.85 1.54
C THR A 92 -9.81 0.91 2.19
N ASP A 93 -10.74 1.69 1.62
CA ASP A 93 -12.11 1.84 2.11
C ASP A 93 -12.85 0.49 2.09
N MET A 94 -12.72 -0.28 1.01
CA MET A 94 -13.31 -1.62 0.93
C MET A 94 -12.76 -2.58 2.00
N LEU A 95 -11.45 -2.53 2.28
CA LEU A 95 -10.85 -3.36 3.32
C LEU A 95 -11.28 -2.92 4.72
N GLU A 96 -11.43 -1.62 4.94
CA GLU A 96 -11.90 -1.06 6.21
C GLU A 96 -13.37 -1.43 6.48
N ILE A 97 -14.25 -1.33 5.49
CA ILE A 97 -15.64 -1.77 5.59
C ILE A 97 -15.72 -3.26 5.99
N LYS A 98 -14.98 -4.13 5.28
CA LYS A 98 -14.91 -5.57 5.60
C LYS A 98 -14.34 -5.84 6.99
N ASP A 99 -13.49 -4.96 7.51
CA ASP A 99 -12.93 -5.10 8.84
C ASP A 99 -13.92 -4.65 9.92
N ILE A 100 -14.70 -3.61 9.66
CA ILE A 100 -15.79 -3.15 10.52
C ILE A 100 -16.87 -4.24 10.61
N GLU A 101 -17.32 -4.79 9.48
CA GLU A 101 -18.32 -5.87 9.44
C GLU A 101 -17.86 -7.10 10.25
N ARG A 102 -16.60 -7.52 10.09
CA ARG A 102 -16.06 -8.66 10.84
C ARG A 102 -16.00 -8.41 12.34
N ARG A 103 -15.63 -7.20 12.77
CA ARG A 103 -15.62 -6.83 14.20
C ARG A 103 -17.03 -6.81 14.77
N ASN A 104 -17.99 -6.28 14.02
CA ASN A 104 -19.38 -6.27 14.45
C ASN A 104 -19.92 -7.69 14.62
N ASN A 105 -19.64 -8.60 13.68
CA ASN A 105 -20.09 -9.99 13.78
C ASN A 105 -19.48 -10.74 14.97
N MET A 106 -18.24 -10.44 15.36
CA MET A 106 -17.61 -11.03 16.55
C MET A 106 -18.16 -10.49 17.88
N ASN A 107 -18.90 -9.39 17.87
CA ASN A 107 -19.52 -8.83 19.08
C ASN A 107 -20.90 -9.42 19.39
N PHE A 108 -21.44 -10.28 18.51
CA PHE A 108 -22.75 -10.93 18.67
C PHE A 108 -22.66 -12.43 19.03
N ASP A 109 -21.45 -12.99 19.12
CA ASP A 109 -21.15 -14.32 19.67
C ASP A 109 -20.60 -14.19 21.11
#